data_AF-A0A8S0G1N4-F1
#
_entry.id   AF-A0A8S0G1N4-F1
#
_cell.length_a   1.000
_cell.length_b   1.000
_cell.length_c   1.000
_cell.angle_alpha   90.00
_cell.angle_beta   90.00
_cell.angle_gamma   90.00
#
_symmetry.space_group_name_H-M   'P 1'
#
loop_
_entity.id
_entity.type
_entity.pdbx_description
1 polymer ?
#
loop_
_entity_poly.entity_id
_entity_poly.type
_entity_poly.pdbx_seq_one_letter_code
_entity_poly.pdbx_strand_id
1 'polypeptide(L)'
;MYEVAKEAGVVFDAISVADKELKVPSHLKVICEKAISQGKAVLLCTAPMPFSDDELKTIGKYLHCSSNWNTVDYRLKNKVSAEVSAFKTFSFVNRPDENWTRTIYDMQGNKQNGI
;
A
#
# COMPACT_ATOMS: atom_id res chain seq x y z
N MET A 1 -12.72 -0.29 -1.39
CA MET A 1 -12.94 -0.27 -2.86
C MET A 1 -14.27 -0.92 -3.22
N TYR A 2 -14.42 -2.24 -3.07
CA TYR A 2 -15.63 -3.00 -3.46
C TYR A 2 -16.95 -2.34 -3.02
N GLU A 3 -17.12 -2.04 -1.74
CA GLU A 3 -18.36 -1.42 -1.22
C GLU A 3 -18.59 0.02 -1.72
N VAL A 4 -17.52 0.83 -1.80
CA VAL A 4 -17.60 2.23 -2.27
C VAL A 4 -17.95 2.27 -3.77
N ALA A 5 -17.40 1.36 -4.56
CA ALA A 5 -17.69 1.26 -5.99
C ALA A 5 -19.14 0.81 -6.25
N LYS A 6 -19.68 -0.10 -5.42
CA LYS A 6 -21.11 -0.44 -5.47
C LYS A 6 -22.01 0.75 -5.17
N GLU A 7 -21.65 1.58 -4.20
CA GLU A 7 -22.39 2.83 -3.92
C GLU A 7 -22.33 3.82 -5.09
N ALA A 8 -21.24 3.81 -5.87
CA ALA A 8 -21.12 4.57 -7.12
C ALA A 8 -21.86 3.93 -8.32
N GLY A 9 -22.60 2.83 -8.12
CA GLY A 9 -23.42 2.18 -9.15
C GLY A 9 -22.73 1.04 -9.91
N VAL A 10 -21.52 0.64 -9.52
CA VAL A 10 -20.84 -0.50 -10.15
C VAL A 10 -21.47 -1.83 -9.69
N VAL A 11 -21.76 -2.70 -10.65
CA VAL A 11 -22.28 -4.05 -10.37
C VAL A 11 -21.11 -5.02 -10.25
N PHE A 12 -21.01 -5.69 -9.10
CA PHE A 12 -20.07 -6.78 -8.86
C PHE A 12 -20.82 -8.06 -8.54
N ASP A 13 -20.23 -9.19 -8.93
CA ASP A 13 -20.61 -10.49 -8.37
C ASP A 13 -20.33 -10.52 -6.87
N ALA A 14 -21.21 -11.18 -6.11
CA ALA A 14 -21.04 -11.33 -4.68
C ALA A 14 -19.80 -12.17 -4.36
N ILE A 15 -18.98 -11.70 -3.42
CA ILE A 15 -17.85 -12.48 -2.88
C ILE A 15 -18.42 -13.74 -2.22
N SER A 16 -18.07 -14.90 -2.75
CA SER A 16 -18.63 -16.17 -2.30
C SER A 16 -17.96 -16.64 -1.00
N VAL A 17 -18.73 -17.32 -0.15
CA VAL A 17 -18.19 -18.03 1.01
C VAL A 17 -17.28 -19.19 0.58
N ALA A 18 -17.30 -19.60 -0.69
CA ALA A 18 -16.37 -20.57 -1.24
C ALA A 18 -14.98 -19.97 -1.56
N ASP A 19 -14.86 -18.65 -1.71
CA ASP A 19 -13.63 -17.98 -2.16
C ASP A 19 -12.63 -17.86 -1.02
N LYS A 20 -11.79 -18.90 -0.87
CA LYS A 20 -10.82 -18.98 0.24
C LYS A 20 -9.83 -17.81 0.27
N GLU A 21 -9.43 -17.32 -0.90
CA GLU A 21 -8.45 -16.22 -1.03
C GLU A 21 -9.00 -14.86 -0.57
N LEU A 22 -10.33 -14.68 -0.59
CA LEU A 22 -10.99 -13.44 -0.19
C LEU A 22 -11.53 -13.49 1.25
N LYS A 23 -11.30 -14.61 1.96
CA LYS A 23 -11.73 -14.76 3.35
C LYS A 23 -10.84 -13.96 4.28
N VAL A 24 -11.47 -13.02 4.96
CA VAL A 24 -10.83 -12.26 6.04
C VAL A 24 -10.91 -13.07 7.35
N PRO A 25 -9.80 -13.20 8.10
CA PRO A 25 -9.81 -13.76 9.44
C PRO A 25 -10.86 -13.13 10.36
N SER A 26 -11.49 -13.92 11.23
CA SER A 26 -12.61 -13.46 12.07
C SER A 26 -12.27 -12.24 12.93
N HIS A 27 -11.07 -12.19 13.49
CA HIS A 27 -10.61 -11.07 14.34
C HIS A 27 -10.33 -9.78 13.56
N LEU A 28 -10.26 -9.83 12.22
CA LEU A 28 -10.13 -8.65 11.37
C LEU A 28 -11.49 -8.12 10.88
N LYS A 29 -12.59 -8.85 11.07
CA LYS A 29 -13.91 -8.43 10.53
C LYS A 29 -14.32 -7.04 10.98
N VAL A 30 -14.24 -6.75 12.28
CA VAL A 30 -14.58 -5.43 12.85
C VAL A 30 -13.69 -4.33 12.27
N ILE A 31 -12.40 -4.61 12.10
CA ILE A 31 -11.44 -3.66 11.50
C ILE A 31 -11.79 -3.40 10.03
N CYS A 32 -12.15 -4.45 9.27
CA CYS A 32 -12.56 -4.31 7.88
C CYS A 32 -13.88 -3.55 7.72
N GLU A 33 -14.86 -3.78 8.60
CA GLU A 33 -16.11 -3.01 8.64
C GLU A 33 -15.86 -1.53 8.91
N LYS A 34 -14.93 -1.22 9.84
CA LYS A 34 -14.49 0.16 10.09
C LYS A 34 -13.74 0.76 8.89
N ALA A 35 -12.88 -0.02 8.22
CA ALA A 35 -12.22 0.45 7.00
C ALA A 35 -13.22 0.77 5.88
N ILE A 36 -14.28 -0.03 5.76
CA ILE A 36 -15.39 0.23 4.82
C ILE A 36 -16.11 1.53 5.20
N SER A 37 -16.46 1.73 6.47
CA SER A 37 -17.16 2.95 6.92
C SER A 37 -16.31 4.21 6.73
N GLN A 38 -15.00 4.14 6.99
CA GLN A 38 -14.05 5.21 6.67
C GLN A 38 -14.06 5.54 5.17
N GLY A 39 -14.03 4.52 4.30
CA GLY A 39 -14.07 4.72 2.85
C GLY A 39 -15.36 5.42 2.37
N LYS A 40 -16.51 5.04 2.95
CA LYS A 40 -17.80 5.70 2.68
C LYS A 40 -17.84 7.12 3.21
N ALA A 41 -17.28 7.37 4.40
CA ALA A 41 -17.20 8.71 4.97
C ALA A 41 -16.42 9.66 4.04
N VAL A 42 -15.26 9.22 3.54
CA VAL A 42 -14.45 9.98 2.58
C VAL A 42 -15.22 10.24 1.27
N LEU A 43 -15.95 9.25 0.76
CA LEU A 43 -16.81 9.42 -0.43
C LEU A 43 -17.86 10.53 -0.22
N LEU A 44 -18.46 10.58 0.98
CA LEU A 44 -19.46 11.59 1.36
C LEU A 44 -18.83 12.92 1.85
N CYS A 45 -17.53 13.12 1.67
CA CYS A 45 -16.77 14.28 2.13
C CYS A 45 -16.90 14.55 3.65
N THR A 46 -17.08 13.49 4.44
CA THR A 46 -17.12 13.54 5.90
C THR A 46 -15.83 13.02 6.50
N ALA A 47 -15.49 13.46 7.72
CA ALA A 47 -14.26 13.04 8.38
C ALA A 47 -14.34 11.56 8.82
N PRO A 48 -13.44 10.69 8.33
CA PRO A 48 -13.42 9.29 8.76
C PRO A 48 -12.90 9.16 10.19
N MET A 49 -13.52 8.28 10.98
CA MET A 49 -13.03 7.96 12.33
C MET A 49 -11.70 7.18 12.23
N PRO A 50 -10.59 7.66 12.81
CA PRO A 50 -9.31 6.97 12.72
C PRO A 50 -9.31 5.62 13.44
N PHE A 51 -8.38 4.74 13.08
CA PHE A 51 -8.12 3.53 13.84
C PHE A 51 -7.50 3.87 15.21
N SER A 52 -7.86 3.13 16.24
CA SER A 52 -7.24 3.22 17.57
C SER A 52 -5.87 2.55 17.58
N ASP A 53 -5.06 2.82 18.60
CA ASP A 53 -3.73 2.21 18.74
C ASP A 53 -3.78 0.67 18.81
N ASP A 54 -4.80 0.11 19.44
CA ASP A 54 -4.95 -1.36 19.53
C ASP A 54 -5.41 -1.98 18.21
N GLU A 55 -6.23 -1.26 17.43
CA GLU A 55 -6.55 -1.64 16.06
C GLU A 55 -5.30 -1.57 15.19
N LEU A 56 -4.49 -0.52 15.31
CA LEU A 56 -3.23 -0.36 14.57
C LEU A 56 -2.21 -1.45 14.90
N LYS A 57 -2.08 -1.85 16.18
CA LYS A 57 -1.25 -3.01 16.58
C LYS A 57 -1.72 -4.32 15.93
N THR A 58 -3.03 -4.48 15.77
CA THR A 58 -3.62 -5.65 15.12
C THR A 58 -3.38 -5.63 13.61
N ILE A 59 -3.63 -4.48 12.97
CA ILE A 59 -3.39 -4.25 11.54
C ILE A 59 -1.90 -4.44 11.20
N GLY A 60 -1.00 -3.96 12.06
CA GLY A 60 0.45 -4.04 11.86
C GLY A 60 0.97 -5.46 11.62
N LYS A 61 0.29 -6.49 12.13
CA LYS A 61 0.64 -7.91 11.88
C LYS A 61 0.43 -8.34 10.42
N TYR A 62 -0.38 -7.59 9.68
CA TYR A 62 -0.73 -7.83 8.28
C TYR A 62 -0.04 -6.85 7.32
N LEU A 63 0.64 -5.83 7.85
CA LEU A 63 1.38 -4.87 7.04
C LEU A 63 2.79 -5.39 6.76
N HIS A 64 3.12 -5.48 5.47
CA HIS A 64 4.47 -5.80 5.05
C HIS A 64 5.36 -4.55 5.10
N CYS A 65 6.58 -4.67 5.65
CA CYS A 65 7.59 -3.62 5.53
C CYS A 65 8.17 -3.65 4.11
N SER A 66 7.62 -2.83 3.22
CA SER A 66 8.04 -2.77 1.82
C SER A 66 9.40 -2.09 1.65
N SER A 67 9.70 -1.08 2.47
CA SER A 67 10.95 -0.31 2.41
C SER A 67 12.06 -0.96 3.22
N ASN A 68 13.22 -1.22 2.61
CA ASN A 68 14.37 -1.84 3.24
C ASN A 68 15.68 -1.51 2.50
N TRP A 69 16.81 -1.78 3.16
CA TRP A 69 18.16 -1.55 2.62
C TRP A 69 18.80 -2.82 2.05
N ASN A 70 18.00 -3.79 1.59
CA ASN A 70 18.57 -4.97 0.97
C ASN A 70 19.11 -4.62 -0.42
N THR A 71 20.33 -5.07 -0.70
CA THR A 71 20.93 -4.91 -2.02
C THR A 71 20.38 -5.96 -2.98
N VAL A 72 20.20 -5.58 -4.25
CA VAL A 72 19.98 -6.50 -5.35
C VAL A 72 21.12 -6.39 -6.34
N ASP A 73 21.51 -7.52 -6.94
CA ASP A 73 22.47 -7.54 -8.04
C ASP A 73 21.77 -7.07 -9.33
N TYR A 74 22.20 -5.95 -9.87
CA TYR A 74 21.57 -5.31 -11.03
C TYR A 74 22.26 -5.65 -12.35
N ARG A 75 23.20 -6.61 -12.35
CA ARG A 75 24.04 -6.96 -13.50
C ARG A 75 23.27 -7.35 -14.76
N LEU A 76 22.03 -7.86 -14.63
CA LEU A 76 21.23 -8.35 -15.77
C LEU A 76 20.63 -7.25 -16.68
N LYS A 77 20.70 -5.96 -16.31
CA LYS A 77 20.12 -4.87 -17.11
C LYS A 77 21.13 -3.98 -17.84
N ASN A 78 22.42 -4.13 -17.60
CA ASN A 78 23.42 -3.32 -18.29
C ASN A 78 23.82 -3.99 -19.62
N LYS A 79 23.46 -3.37 -20.75
CA LYS A 79 24.22 -3.55 -21.98
C LYS A 79 25.65 -3.07 -21.70
N VAL A 80 26.65 -3.87 -22.08
CA VAL A 80 28.07 -3.53 -21.94
C VAL A 80 28.31 -2.14 -22.58
N SER A 81 28.63 -1.14 -21.77
CA SER A 81 28.79 0.25 -22.21
C SER A 81 30.24 0.67 -22.46
N ALA A 82 31.23 -0.19 -22.15
CA ALA A 82 32.66 0.06 -22.35
C ALA A 82 33.50 -1.24 -22.29
N GLU A 83 34.78 -1.17 -22.68
CA GLU A 83 35.78 -2.26 -22.64
C GLU A 83 36.07 -2.81 -21.23
N VAL A 84 35.74 -2.03 -20.18
CA VAL A 84 35.81 -2.43 -18.77
C VAL A 84 34.40 -2.54 -18.21
N SER A 85 33.96 -3.74 -17.85
CA SER A 85 32.66 -3.96 -17.19
C SER A 85 32.81 -3.91 -15.67
N ALA A 86 31.92 -3.21 -14.98
CA ALA A 86 31.83 -3.28 -13.52
C ALA A 86 31.61 -4.75 -13.07
N PHE A 87 32.49 -5.25 -12.19
CA PHE A 87 32.46 -6.64 -11.72
C PHE A 87 31.16 -6.99 -10.97
N LYS A 88 30.61 -6.01 -10.23
CA LYS A 88 29.30 -6.11 -9.55
C LYS A 88 28.65 -4.73 -9.45
N THR A 89 27.41 -4.62 -9.90
CA THR A 89 26.58 -3.41 -9.71
C THR A 89 25.46 -3.77 -8.75
N PHE A 90 25.36 -3.06 -7.63
CA PHE A 90 24.29 -3.24 -6.66
C PHE A 90 23.34 -2.05 -6.67
N SER A 91 22.07 -2.32 -6.34
CA SER A 91 21.05 -1.28 -6.18
C SER A 91 20.21 -1.56 -4.93
N PHE A 92 19.64 -0.52 -4.34
CA PHE A 92 18.71 -0.58 -3.22
C PHE A 92 17.32 -0.20 -3.70
N VAL A 93 16.67 -1.10 -4.44
CA VAL A 93 15.41 -0.79 -5.15
C VAL A 93 14.28 -0.41 -4.21
N ASN A 94 14.31 -0.94 -2.98
CA ASN A 94 13.31 -0.70 -1.95
C ASN A 94 13.81 0.26 -0.86
N ARG A 95 14.86 1.04 -1.13
CA ARG A 95 15.38 2.03 -0.17
C ARG A 95 14.22 2.92 0.31
N PRO A 96 14.07 3.14 1.63
CA PRO A 96 13.11 4.12 2.14
C PRO A 96 13.46 5.52 1.67
N ASP A 97 12.42 6.33 1.47
CA ASP A 97 12.57 7.76 1.24
C ASP A 97 13.14 8.46 2.49
N GLU A 98 13.56 9.72 2.33
CA GLU A 98 14.17 10.49 3.42
C GLU A 98 13.28 10.52 4.67
N ASN A 99 13.89 10.35 5.85
CA ASN A 99 13.20 10.28 7.14
C ASN A 99 12.08 9.23 7.24
N TRP A 100 12.07 8.21 6.36
CA TRP A 100 11.01 7.20 6.26
C TRP A 100 9.63 7.78 5.93
N THR A 101 9.58 8.98 5.34
CA THR A 101 8.34 9.66 4.95
C THR A 101 8.18 9.61 3.44
N ARG A 102 7.08 9.01 2.96
CA ARG A 102 6.79 8.94 1.52
C ARG A 102 6.63 10.36 0.95
N THR A 103 7.39 10.70 -0.10
CA THR A 103 7.14 11.91 -0.87
C THR A 103 5.76 11.85 -1.56
N ILE A 104 4.96 12.90 -1.38
CA ILE A 104 3.62 13.05 -1.98
C ILE A 104 3.68 14.19 -3.00
N TYR A 105 3.05 14.00 -4.16
CA TYR A 105 2.87 15.06 -5.16
C TYR A 105 1.39 15.35 -5.32
N ASP A 106 1.04 16.64 -5.43
CA ASP A 106 -0.33 17.04 -5.76
C ASP A 106 -0.64 16.84 -7.26
N MET A 107 -1.86 17.20 -7.67
CA MET A 107 -2.30 17.08 -9.06
C MET A 107 -1.56 18.04 -10.01
N GLN A 108 -0.86 19.05 -9.47
CA GLN A 108 -0.04 20.00 -10.22
C GLN A 108 1.43 19.56 -10.28
N GLY A 109 1.78 18.45 -9.63
CA GLY A 109 3.15 17.94 -9.56
C GLY A 109 4.02 18.65 -8.52
N ASN A 110 3.45 19.49 -7.65
CA ASN A 110 4.22 20.10 -6.57
C ASN A 110 4.45 19.08 -5.46
N LYS A 111 5.67 19.06 -4.94
CA LYS A 111 6.01 18.25 -3.76
C LYS A 111 5.23 18.79 -2.57
N GLN A 112 4.44 17.91 -1.97
CA GLN A 112 3.77 18.14 -0.70
C GLN A 112 4.71 17.68 0.41
N ASN A 113 4.83 18.49 1.46
CA ASN A 113 5.46 18.02 2.69
C ASN A 113 4.59 16.86 3.19
N GLY A 114 5.19 15.67 3.31
CA GLY A 114 4.49 14.51 3.84
C GLY A 114 3.93 14.83 5.23
N ILE A 115 2.86 14.12 5.60
CA ILE A 115 2.25 14.17 6.93
C ILE A 115 3.31 13.85 7.99
#